data_AF-A0A355RPT9-F1
#
_entry.id   AF-A0A355RPT9-F1
#
_cell.length_a   1.000
_cell.length_b   1.000
_cell.length_c   1.000
_cell.angle_alpha   90.00
_cell.angle_beta   90.00
_cell.angle_gamma   90.00
#
_symmetry.space_group_name_H-M   'P 1'
#
loop_
_entity.id
_entity.type
_entity.pdbx_description
1 polymer ?
#
loop_
_entity_poly.entity_id
_entity_poly.type
_entity_poly.pdbx_seq_one_letter_code
_entity_poly.pdbx_strand_id
1 'polypeptide(L)' 'MERKEDSSRRITRRKYEEKHKERRKQTSGNFGTMIPRALYDEINEFLRVNNITKVRLIVEGYEALKREL' A
#
# COMPACT_ATOMS: atom_id res chain seq x y z
N MET A 1 -15.14 25.32 -18.02
CA MET A 1 -13.71 25.54 -17.66
C MET A 1 -12.87 24.93 -18.75
N GLU A 2 -12.15 25.76 -19.48
CA GLU A 2 -11.22 25.31 -20.51
C GLU A 2 -10.04 24.59 -19.85
N ARG A 3 -9.72 23.39 -20.33
CA ARG A 3 -8.70 22.54 -19.71
C ARG A 3 -7.34 23.17 -20.00
N LYS A 4 -6.63 23.64 -18.96
CA LYS A 4 -5.27 24.19 -19.10
C LYS A 4 -4.38 23.23 -19.89
N GLU A 5 -3.61 23.75 -20.85
CA GLU A 5 -2.64 22.98 -21.61
C GLU A 5 -1.71 22.17 -20.70
N ASP A 6 -1.41 20.95 -21.14
CA ASP A 6 -0.50 20.10 -20.39
C ASP A 6 0.92 20.64 -20.50
N SER A 7 1.48 21.05 -19.36
CA SER A 7 2.91 21.34 -19.30
C SER A 7 3.72 20.09 -19.67
N SER A 8 4.91 20.28 -20.24
CA SER A 8 5.82 19.19 -20.61
C SER A 8 6.03 18.18 -19.46
N ARG A 9 6.06 18.65 -18.21
CA ARG A 9 6.11 17.79 -17.00
C ARG A 9 4.91 16.86 -16.85
N ARG A 10 3.69 17.32 -17.16
CA ARG A 10 2.46 16.50 -17.06
C ARG A 10 2.44 15.41 -18.12
N ILE A 11 2.90 15.70 -19.33
CA ILE A 11 3.00 14.72 -20.42
C ILE A 11 3.98 13.62 -20.06
N THR A 12 5.17 13.98 -19.59
CA THR A 12 6.20 13.00 -19.18
C THR A 12 5.70 12.12 -18.03
N ARG A 13 5.03 12.70 -17.03
CA ARG A 13 4.45 11.93 -15.92
C ARG A 13 3.37 10.96 -16.40
N ARG A 14 2.47 11.37 -17.31
CA ARG A 14 1.45 10.47 -17.88
C ARG A 14 2.07 9.29 -18.62
N LYS A 15 3.04 9.55 -19.51
CA LYS A 15 3.73 8.49 -20.26
C LYS A 15 4.43 7.49 -19.33
N TYR A 16 5.07 7.99 -18.26
CA TYR A 16 5.69 7.12 -17.25
C TYR A 16 4.64 6.28 -16.52
N GLU A 17 3.57 6.91 -16.02
CA GLU A 17 2.50 6.21 -15.31
C GLU A 17 1.83 5.16 -16.21
N GLU A 18 1.49 5.48 -17.45
CA GLU A 18 0.91 4.53 -18.42
C GLU A 18 1.80 3.32 -18.67
N LYS A 19 3.12 3.53 -18.83
CA LYS A 19 4.08 2.44 -19.06
C LYS A 19 4.29 1.54 -17.83
N HIS A 20 4.22 2.08 -16.63
CA HIS A 20 4.64 1.39 -15.40
C HIS A 20 3.49 1.00 -14.47
N LYS A 21 2.26 1.48 -14.70
CA LYS A 21 1.07 1.16 -13.89
C LYS A 21 0.76 -0.34 -13.91
N GLU A 22 0.77 -0.98 -15.07
CA GLU A 22 0.45 -2.41 -15.17
C GLU A 22 1.52 -3.29 -14.52
N ARG A 23 2.80 -2.95 -14.65
CA ARG A 23 3.88 -3.64 -13.92
C ARG A 23 3.71 -3.54 -12.41
N ARG A 24 3.38 -2.35 -11.87
CA ARG A 24 3.18 -2.17 -10.42
C ARG A 24 2.01 -3.00 -9.89
N LYS A 25 0.90 -3.06 -10.64
CA LYS A 25 -0.27 -3.86 -10.27
C LYS A 25 0.05 -5.36 -10.22
N GLN A 26 0.88 -5.85 -11.13
CA GLN A 26 1.26 -7.27 -11.16
C GLN A 26 2.19 -7.64 -10.01
N THR A 27 3.08 -6.73 -9.60
CA THR A 27 4.11 -7.04 -8.58
C THR A 27 3.65 -6.77 -7.15
N SER A 28 2.75 -5.81 -6.94
CA SER A 28 2.40 -5.35 -5.59
C SER A 28 0.98 -4.81 -5.50
N GLY A 29 0.31 -5.09 -4.39
CA GLY A 29 -1.03 -4.60 -4.08
C GLY A 29 -1.10 -3.97 -2.68
N ASN A 30 -2.17 -3.22 -2.42
CA ASN A 30 -2.49 -2.71 -1.09
C ASN A 30 -3.87 -3.26 -0.65
N PHE A 31 -4.07 -3.42 0.65
CA PHE A 31 -5.36 -3.90 1.19
C PHE A 31 -6.39 -2.78 1.42
N GLY A 32 -5.96 -1.52 1.50
CA GLY A 32 -6.86 -0.36 1.57
C GLY A 32 -7.80 -0.32 2.78
N THR A 33 -7.45 -1.01 3.88
CA THR A 33 -8.35 -1.17 5.03
C THR A 33 -8.24 0.00 6.01
N MET A 34 -9.38 0.61 6.37
CA MET A 34 -9.47 1.57 7.47
C MET A 34 -9.61 0.82 8.80
N ILE A 35 -8.81 1.21 9.79
CA ILE A 35 -8.90 0.72 11.16
C ILE A 35 -9.00 1.89 12.14
N PRO A 36 -9.62 1.71 13.33
CA PRO A 36 -9.70 2.75 14.35
C PRO A 36 -8.33 3.30 14.72
N ARG A 37 -8.23 4.61 14.98
CA ARG A 37 -6.93 5.27 15.20
C ARG A 37 -6.19 4.72 16.42
N ALA A 38 -6.89 4.46 17.52
CA ALA A 38 -6.30 3.87 18.72
C ALA A 38 -5.64 2.51 18.43
N LEU A 39 -6.33 1.64 17.70
CA LEU A 39 -5.81 0.32 17.30
C LEU A 39 -4.63 0.45 16.33
N TYR A 40 -4.68 1.42 15.40
CA TYR A 40 -3.55 1.71 14.52
C TYR A 40 -2.30 2.11 15.32
N ASP A 41 -2.44 3.01 16.28
CA ASP A 41 -1.31 3.51 17.07
C ASP A 41 -0.74 2.38 17.97
N GLU A 42 -1.59 1.59 18.60
CA GLU A 42 -1.20 0.41 19.39
C GLU A 42 -0.42 -0.62 18.57
N ILE A 43 -0.94 -1.04 17.41
CA ILE A 43 -0.26 -2.02 16.55
C ILE A 43 1.09 -1.47 16.09
N ASN A 44 1.17 -0.20 15.71
CA ASN A 44 2.44 0.38 15.27
C ASN A 44 3.49 0.40 16.38
N GLU A 45 3.08 0.71 17.60
CA GLU A 45 3.99 0.71 18.74
C GLU A 45 4.49 -0.70 19.05
N PHE A 46 3.61 -1.69 19.07
CA PHE A 46 3.98 -3.10 19.23
C PHE A 46 5.01 -3.53 18.17
N LEU A 47 4.76 -3.22 16.89
CA LEU A 47 5.66 -3.56 15.80
C LEU A 47 7.03 -2.88 15.94
N ARG A 48 7.05 -1.61 16.36
CA ARG A 48 8.26 -0.82 16.54
C ARG A 48 9.14 -1.39 17.66
N VAL A 49 8.56 -1.66 18.83
CA VAL A 49 9.29 -2.18 20.00
C VAL A 49 9.90 -3.56 19.71
N ASN A 50 9.20 -4.39 18.93
CA ASN A 50 9.65 -5.75 18.61
C ASN A 50 10.45 -5.85 17.30
N ASN A 51 10.72 -4.73 16.61
CA ASN A 51 11.40 -4.70 15.32
C ASN A 51 10.74 -5.62 14.26
N ILE A 52 9.41 -5.60 14.19
CA ILE A 52 8.59 -6.40 13.27
C ILE A 52 8.04 -5.49 12.17
N THR A 53 8.04 -5.98 10.92
CA THR A 53 7.45 -5.25 9.80
C THR A 53 5.94 -5.51 9.69
N LYS A 54 5.19 -4.54 9.18
CA LYS A 54 3.75 -4.71 8.90
C LYS A 54 3.47 -5.86 7.92
N VAL A 55 4.37 -6.08 6.96
CA VAL A 55 4.28 -7.20 6.01
C VAL A 55 4.37 -8.54 6.75
N ARG A 56 5.34 -8.66 7.68
CA ARG A 56 5.50 -9.87 8.49
C ARG A 56 4.25 -10.14 9.34
N LEU A 57 3.71 -9.11 10.00
CA LEU A 57 2.45 -9.22 10.76
C LEU A 57 1.30 -9.79 9.90
N ILE A 58 1.13 -9.25 8.69
CA ILE A 58 0.05 -9.69 7.78
C ILE A 58 0.26 -11.13 7.32
N VAL A 59 1.49 -11.52 6.94
CA VAL A 59 1.79 -12.88 6.49
C VAL A 59 1.60 -13.90 7.61
N GLU A 60 2.15 -13.63 8.80
CA GLU A 60 2.02 -14.52 9.95
C GLU A 60 0.56 -14.65 10.41
N GLY A 61 -0.19 -13.53 10.43
CA GLY A 61 -1.62 -13.53 10.74
C GLY A 61 -2.45 -14.30 9.72
N TYR A 62 -2.17 -14.15 8.43
CA TYR A 62 -2.81 -14.92 7.36
C TYR A 62 -2.55 -16.42 7.51
N GLU A 63 -1.29 -16.82 7.73
CA GLU A 63 -0.91 -18.22 7.90
C GLU A 63 -1.50 -18.84 9.18
N ALA A 64 -1.61 -18.07 10.26
CA ALA A 64 -2.30 -18.50 11.46
C ALA A 64 -3.80 -18.76 11.19
N LEU A 65 -4.50 -17.79 10.60
CA LEU A 65 -5.92 -17.91 10.28
C LEU A 65 -6.20 -19.07 9.30
N LYS A 66 -5.32 -19.27 8.30
CA LYS A 66 -5.41 -20.38 7.35
C LYS A 66 -5.25 -21.77 7.98
N ARG A 67 -4.57 -21.88 9.13
CA ARG A 67 -4.44 -23.14 9.87
C ARG A 67 -5.66 -23.43 10.75
N GLU A 68 -6.40 -22.39 11.12
CA GLU A 68 -7.61 -22.50 11.95
C GLU A 68 -8.87 -22.81 11.12
N LEU A 69 -8.88 -22.45 9.84
CA LEU A 69 -9.96 -22.70 8.87
C LEU A 69 -9.70 -23.97 8.04
#